data_AF-A0A7V9SA43-F1
#
_entry.id   AF-A0A7V9SA43-F1
#
_cell.length_a   1.000
_cell.length_b   1.000
_cell.length_c   1.000
_cell.angle_alpha   90.00
_cell.angle_beta   90.00
_cell.angle_gamma   90.00
#
_symmetry.space_group_name_H-M   'P 1'
#
loop_
_entity.id
_entity.type
_entity.pdbx_description
1 polymer ?
#
loop_
_entity_poly.entity_id
_entity_poly.type
_entity_poly.pdbx_seq_one_letter_code
_entity_poly.pdbx_strand_id
1 'polypeptide(L)'
;MSLSNATSPYLLSHKDSLVQWRTWGPEALAEAKAADKPVLLNMGYAGCHWCHVLGREAFSNPEIAAQINDNFIPILVDREERPDLDMLYQGAAGIMQHPGGWPLNIFLNAAGEPWWVTGYQPSVDLPDNPSFGSVVRDCVELWKNDRARANDTAGKVKAAVEQLYNRDMGSARENMNLDLTALRIAQRYDIFFGGLLGATKFLNPLLIEVMWRAFLRSGTQQFSQIIFTTLDGILFGGAFDHVGGGFFRHSLDERWLEPAFEKMLYDQAQMIDLCGSVWQFNRNELCRQRVAETVGFLLREMMVGDVFAASISFGDHAEDAKYYTWSEAEIDAALVGTFSARFKQVYGITRDGNVMGRNLPRRLGNPMPANEADEALLLKQRDMLLAMRAKRTAPTRDDRVLADWNGMAIAAIARAGMVFEKPEWIQAATRAFDGVIKLLGDGDRLSHIKGSAGVADDYADMARAALQLWEVTGEERFVAQAKAWTKVLDEHFWNNQINGYCFYADDAEQLFVRPRMLFDNPAPSVNGTMLIVLTRLALLTGDTDYMGRCSLLAATFGNEANRMIQGSGGYFVGFEYLVNSLMIVVIGHKGNSRTQE
;
A
#
# COMPACT_ATOMS: atom_id res chain seq x y z
N MET A 1 -2.33 28.46 2.12
CA MET A 1 -0.87 28.62 2.37
C MET A 1 -0.04 28.26 1.14
N SER A 2 1.13 28.89 0.95
CA SER A 2 2.10 28.54 -0.11
C SER A 2 2.69 27.15 0.12
N LEU A 3 2.96 26.39 -0.95
CA LEU A 3 3.64 25.08 -0.91
C LEU A 3 5.06 25.14 -0.32
N SER A 4 5.66 26.34 -0.21
CA SER A 4 7.03 26.51 0.31
C SER A 4 7.24 26.02 1.75
N ASN A 5 6.17 25.86 2.53
CA ASN A 5 6.22 25.36 3.91
C ASN A 5 5.72 23.92 4.04
N ALA A 6 5.44 23.22 2.93
CA ALA A 6 4.99 21.84 2.96
C ALA A 6 6.12 20.89 3.41
N THR A 7 5.74 19.80 4.06
CA THR A 7 6.66 18.71 4.45
C THR A 7 6.76 17.61 3.41
N SER A 8 5.73 17.46 2.57
CA SER A 8 5.66 16.49 1.50
C SER A 8 6.70 16.77 0.41
N PRO A 9 7.53 15.78 0.02
CA PRO A 9 8.37 15.88 -1.17
C PRO A 9 7.57 16.14 -2.46
N TYR A 10 6.35 15.60 -2.56
CA TYR A 10 5.45 15.80 -3.70
C TYR A 10 4.91 17.23 -3.78
N LEU A 11 4.47 17.81 -2.66
CA LEU A 11 4.03 19.20 -2.63
C LEU A 11 5.21 20.15 -2.90
N LEU A 12 6.37 19.87 -2.30
CA LEU A 12 7.57 20.67 -2.51
C LEU A 12 8.08 20.64 -3.96
N SER A 13 7.89 19.53 -4.69
CA SER A 13 8.26 19.45 -6.11
C SER A 13 7.43 20.39 -7.01
N HIS A 14 6.27 20.85 -6.52
CA HIS A 14 5.38 21.78 -7.23
C HIS A 14 5.47 23.23 -6.74
N LYS A 15 6.37 23.54 -5.80
CA LYS A 15 6.46 24.88 -5.19
C LYS A 15 6.75 26.01 -6.20
N ASP A 16 7.46 25.68 -7.28
CA ASP A 16 7.87 26.60 -8.35
C ASP A 16 7.00 26.43 -9.62
N SER A 17 5.86 25.74 -9.51
CA SER A 17 4.92 25.53 -10.62
C SER A 17 4.29 26.85 -11.08
N LEU A 18 3.94 26.94 -12.37
CA LEU A 18 3.19 28.07 -12.92
C LEU A 18 1.74 28.11 -12.41
N VAL A 19 1.20 26.96 -12.00
CA VAL A 19 -0.10 26.88 -11.34
C VAL A 19 0.06 27.31 -9.88
N GLN A 20 -0.80 28.22 -9.42
CA GLN A 20 -0.78 28.80 -8.09
C GLN A 20 -1.40 27.85 -7.04
N TRP A 21 -0.80 26.67 -6.87
CA TRP A 21 -1.31 25.65 -5.97
C TRP A 21 -1.47 26.12 -4.52
N ARG A 22 -2.58 25.72 -3.90
CA ARG A 22 -2.82 25.80 -2.46
C ARG A 22 -2.80 24.40 -1.86
N THR A 23 -2.45 24.30 -0.58
CA THR A 23 -2.72 23.09 0.20
C THR A 23 -4.21 22.99 0.50
N TRP A 24 -4.73 21.77 0.63
CA TRP A 24 -6.09 21.56 1.12
C TRP A 24 -6.25 22.14 2.52
N GLY A 25 -7.39 22.77 2.78
CA GLY A 25 -7.81 23.19 4.10
C GLY A 25 -8.93 24.23 4.06
N PRO A 26 -9.44 24.62 5.24
CA PRO A 26 -10.56 25.56 5.36
C PRO A 26 -10.31 26.90 4.66
N GLU A 27 -9.06 27.39 4.66
CA GLU A 27 -8.68 28.63 3.99
C GLU A 27 -8.90 28.57 2.47
N ALA A 28 -8.48 27.48 1.81
CA ALA A 28 -8.59 27.34 0.36
C ALA A 28 -10.06 27.17 -0.08
N LEU A 29 -10.87 26.45 0.70
CA LEU A 29 -12.30 26.30 0.45
C LEU A 29 -13.07 27.61 0.73
N ALA A 30 -12.69 28.35 1.78
CA ALA A 30 -13.26 29.67 2.06
C ALA A 30 -12.92 30.67 0.94
N GLU A 31 -11.70 30.61 0.40
CA GLU A 31 -11.31 31.40 -0.77
C GLU A 31 -12.14 31.05 -2.00
N ALA A 32 -12.33 29.75 -2.29
CA ALA A 32 -13.18 29.31 -3.41
C ALA A 32 -14.60 29.86 -3.30
N LYS A 33 -15.16 29.82 -2.09
CA LYS A 33 -16.50 30.37 -1.79
C LYS A 33 -16.55 31.89 -1.92
N ALA A 34 -15.53 32.61 -1.42
CA ALA A 34 -15.48 34.06 -1.48
C ALA A 34 -15.25 34.59 -2.91
N ALA A 35 -14.44 33.89 -3.69
CA ALA A 35 -14.15 34.22 -5.09
C ALA A 35 -15.23 33.73 -6.07
N ASP A 36 -16.21 32.96 -5.59
CA ASP A 36 -17.24 32.29 -6.40
C ASP A 36 -16.66 31.39 -7.51
N LYS A 37 -15.50 30.79 -7.24
CA LYS A 37 -14.76 29.94 -8.19
C LYS A 37 -14.89 28.46 -7.82
N PRO A 38 -14.94 27.55 -8.81
CA PRO A 38 -14.80 26.12 -8.59
C PRO A 38 -13.37 25.77 -8.17
N VAL A 39 -13.19 24.57 -7.62
CA VAL A 39 -11.87 24.06 -7.22
C VAL A 39 -11.38 23.07 -8.26
N LEU A 40 -10.10 23.16 -8.63
CA LEU A 40 -9.39 22.08 -9.30
C LEU A 40 -8.54 21.38 -8.24
N LEU A 41 -8.94 20.17 -7.85
CA LEU A 41 -8.18 19.32 -6.93
C LEU A 41 -7.30 18.37 -7.75
N ASN A 42 -5.99 18.42 -7.52
CA ASN A 42 -5.06 17.43 -8.03
C ASN A 42 -4.51 16.59 -6.87
N MET A 43 -4.53 15.27 -7.03
CA MET A 43 -4.02 14.32 -6.04
C MET A 43 -2.95 13.42 -6.63
N GLY A 44 -1.86 13.24 -5.89
CA GLY A 44 -0.73 12.39 -6.23
C GLY A 44 0.16 12.11 -5.02
N TYR A 45 1.35 11.59 -5.27
CA TYR A 45 2.38 11.32 -4.26
C TYR A 45 3.76 11.30 -4.93
N ALA A 46 4.83 11.26 -4.14
CA ALA A 46 6.19 11.52 -4.61
C ALA A 46 6.67 10.52 -5.67
N GLY A 47 6.35 9.22 -5.53
CA GLY A 47 6.73 8.16 -6.46
C GLY A 47 5.86 8.04 -7.72
N CYS A 48 4.80 8.85 -7.86
CA CYS A 48 3.83 8.70 -8.93
C CYS A 48 4.37 9.17 -10.30
N HIS A 49 4.73 8.24 -11.19
CA HIS A 49 5.25 8.57 -12.52
C HIS A 49 4.36 9.52 -13.32
N TRP A 50 3.09 9.15 -13.50
CA TRP A 50 2.14 9.93 -14.31
C TRP A 50 1.84 11.31 -13.71
N CYS A 51 2.02 11.48 -12.40
CA CYS A 51 1.89 12.78 -11.75
C CYS A 51 3.01 13.73 -12.18
N HIS A 52 4.25 13.24 -12.26
CA HIS A 52 5.39 14.02 -12.75
C HIS A 52 5.28 14.32 -14.25
N VAL A 53 4.83 13.35 -15.06
CA VAL A 53 4.59 13.57 -16.50
C VAL A 53 3.55 14.67 -16.68
N LEU A 54 2.40 14.60 -15.99
CA LEU A 54 1.38 15.65 -16.04
C LEU A 54 1.92 17.01 -15.59
N GLY A 55 2.73 17.06 -14.53
CA GLY A 55 3.33 18.30 -14.04
C GLY A 55 4.22 18.98 -15.08
N ARG A 56 5.04 18.20 -15.80
CA ARG A 56 5.91 18.72 -16.86
C ARG A 56 5.14 19.12 -18.11
N GLU A 57 4.16 18.30 -18.52
CA GLU A 57 3.45 18.49 -19.78
C GLU A 57 2.33 19.54 -19.71
N ALA A 58 1.60 19.59 -18.59
CA ALA A 58 0.43 20.45 -18.44
C ALA A 58 0.67 21.62 -17.48
N PHE A 59 1.12 21.35 -16.25
CA PHE A 59 1.24 22.40 -15.22
C PHE A 59 2.40 23.38 -15.47
N SER A 60 3.37 22.99 -16.30
CA SER A 60 4.48 23.85 -16.73
C SER A 60 4.18 24.61 -18.04
N ASN A 61 3.02 24.39 -18.66
CA ASN A 61 2.59 25.14 -19.84
C ASN A 61 1.95 26.47 -19.41
N PRO A 62 2.48 27.64 -19.83
CA PRO A 62 1.96 28.94 -19.39
C PRO A 62 0.49 29.20 -19.73
N GLU A 63 0.00 28.71 -20.87
CA GLU A 63 -1.39 28.93 -21.30
C GLU A 63 -2.37 28.12 -20.45
N ILE A 64 -2.05 26.84 -20.20
CA ILE A 64 -2.85 25.96 -19.34
C ILE A 64 -2.83 26.48 -17.90
N ALA A 65 -1.66 26.85 -17.40
CA ALA A 65 -1.52 27.40 -16.04
C ALA A 65 -2.33 28.69 -15.85
N ALA A 66 -2.31 29.61 -16.82
CA ALA A 66 -3.15 30.80 -16.79
C ALA A 66 -4.65 30.45 -16.78
N GLN A 67 -5.09 29.51 -17.64
CA GLN A 67 -6.48 29.04 -17.65
C GLN A 67 -6.91 28.49 -16.28
N ILE A 68 -6.04 27.73 -15.61
CA ILE A 68 -6.32 27.19 -14.27
C ILE A 68 -6.40 28.33 -13.24
N ASN A 69 -5.38 29.17 -13.15
CA ASN A 69 -5.28 30.23 -12.15
C ASN A 69 -6.42 31.25 -12.26
N ASP A 70 -6.84 31.57 -13.49
CA ASP A 70 -7.89 32.56 -13.72
C ASP A 70 -9.28 32.04 -13.37
N ASN A 71 -9.53 30.73 -13.53
CA ASN A 71 -10.87 30.18 -13.47
C ASN A 71 -11.14 29.26 -12.27
N PHE A 72 -10.11 28.75 -11.59
CA PHE A 72 -10.25 27.83 -10.46
C PHE A 72 -9.48 28.31 -9.23
N ILE A 73 -9.82 27.74 -8.07
CA ILE A 73 -8.89 27.63 -6.94
C ILE A 73 -8.16 26.29 -7.09
N PRO A 74 -6.90 26.27 -7.58
CA PRO A 74 -6.14 25.03 -7.69
C PRO A 74 -5.64 24.58 -6.30
N ILE A 75 -5.96 23.34 -5.94
CA ILE A 75 -5.54 22.67 -4.70
C ILE A 75 -4.73 21.43 -5.05
N LEU A 76 -3.56 21.28 -4.44
CA LEU A 76 -2.69 20.11 -4.58
C LEU A 76 -2.67 19.33 -3.26
N VAL A 77 -2.85 18.01 -3.36
CA VAL A 77 -2.87 17.11 -2.21
C VAL A 77 -1.93 15.94 -2.43
N ASP A 78 -1.11 15.67 -1.42
CA ASP A 78 -0.40 14.42 -1.30
C ASP A 78 -1.29 13.38 -0.61
N ARG A 79 -1.58 12.28 -1.29
CA ARG A 79 -2.42 11.21 -0.74
C ARG A 79 -1.83 10.52 0.49
N GLU A 80 -0.50 10.56 0.66
CA GLU A 80 0.17 9.96 1.82
C GLU A 80 0.09 10.87 3.05
N GLU A 81 -0.12 12.18 2.87
CA GLU A 81 -0.40 13.08 4.00
C GLU A 81 -1.91 13.17 4.31
N ARG A 82 -2.75 13.02 3.28
CA ARG A 82 -4.22 13.11 3.35
C ARG A 82 -4.90 11.88 2.73
N PRO A 83 -4.72 10.68 3.31
CA PRO A 83 -5.36 9.47 2.79
C PRO A 83 -6.88 9.51 2.95
N ASP A 84 -7.39 10.35 3.85
CA ASP A 84 -8.81 10.64 4.04
C ASP A 84 -9.44 11.29 2.80
N LEU A 85 -8.77 12.30 2.23
CA LEU A 85 -9.19 12.93 0.98
C LEU A 85 -9.06 11.95 -0.18
N ASP A 86 -7.95 11.21 -0.25
CA ASP A 86 -7.66 10.27 -1.35
C ASP A 86 -8.76 9.22 -1.48
N MET A 87 -9.10 8.58 -0.38
CA MET A 87 -10.18 7.61 -0.33
C MET A 87 -11.53 8.20 -0.79
N LEU A 88 -11.93 9.36 -0.27
CA LEU A 88 -13.22 9.97 -0.63
C LEU A 88 -13.31 10.28 -2.13
N TYR A 89 -12.23 10.81 -2.67
CA TYR A 89 -12.19 11.26 -4.06
C TYR A 89 -11.94 10.14 -5.06
N GLN A 90 -11.24 9.05 -4.68
CA GLN A 90 -11.23 7.81 -5.44
C GLN A 90 -12.63 7.16 -5.46
N GLY A 91 -13.36 7.19 -4.33
CA GLY A 91 -14.76 6.76 -4.27
C GLY A 91 -15.65 7.57 -5.21
N ALA A 92 -15.50 8.90 -5.22
CA ALA A 92 -16.20 9.78 -6.15
C ALA A 92 -15.85 9.48 -7.62
N ALA A 93 -14.58 9.21 -7.90
CA ALA A 93 -14.12 8.82 -9.24
C ALA A 93 -14.83 7.54 -9.72
N GLY A 94 -14.92 6.52 -8.86
CA GLY A 94 -15.64 5.28 -9.17
C GLY A 94 -17.14 5.50 -9.43
N ILE A 95 -17.80 6.36 -8.67
CA ILE A 95 -19.21 6.74 -8.92
C ILE A 95 -19.37 7.42 -10.28
N MET A 96 -18.40 8.24 -10.69
CA MET A 96 -18.34 8.88 -12.00
C MET A 96 -17.81 7.95 -13.12
N GLN A 97 -17.73 6.64 -12.86
CA GLN A 97 -17.25 5.61 -13.80
C GLN A 97 -15.80 5.81 -14.26
N HIS A 98 -15.00 6.54 -13.50
CA HIS A 98 -13.57 6.67 -13.72
C HIS A 98 -12.84 5.53 -12.97
N PRO A 99 -11.83 4.89 -13.58
CA PRO A 99 -11.10 3.78 -12.95
C PRO A 99 -10.32 4.17 -11.68
N GLY A 100 -10.19 5.46 -11.41
CA GLY A 100 -9.40 5.99 -10.30
C GLY A 100 -7.91 6.00 -10.62
N GLY A 101 -7.08 5.92 -9.59
CA GLY A 101 -5.62 5.96 -9.69
C GLY A 101 -5.06 7.39 -9.65
N TRP A 102 -3.75 7.51 -9.84
CA TRP A 102 -3.03 8.79 -9.75
C TRP A 102 -2.24 9.07 -11.03
N PRO A 103 -2.16 10.32 -11.50
CA PRO A 103 -2.75 11.53 -10.90
C PRO A 103 -4.27 11.54 -11.01
N LEU A 104 -4.94 12.03 -9.97
CA LEU A 104 -6.39 12.21 -9.97
C LEU A 104 -6.69 13.71 -10.02
N ASN A 105 -7.33 14.15 -11.09
CA ASN A 105 -7.75 15.54 -11.31
C ASN A 105 -9.27 15.64 -11.17
N ILE A 106 -9.75 16.43 -10.22
CA ILE A 106 -11.18 16.49 -9.88
C ILE A 106 -11.61 17.93 -9.82
N PHE A 107 -12.75 18.20 -10.45
CA PHE A 107 -13.36 19.50 -10.48
C PHE A 107 -14.48 19.51 -9.45
N LEU A 108 -14.36 20.41 -8.48
CA LEU A 108 -15.29 20.53 -7.36
C LEU A 108 -16.06 21.85 -7.44
N ASN A 109 -17.25 21.87 -6.87
CA ASN A 109 -17.91 23.14 -6.56
C ASN A 109 -17.17 23.84 -5.39
N ALA A 110 -17.56 25.08 -5.08
CA ALA A 110 -16.93 25.85 -4.00
C ALA A 110 -17.15 25.25 -2.58
N ALA A 111 -18.00 24.22 -2.44
CA ALA A 111 -18.18 23.46 -1.20
C ALA A 111 -17.29 22.21 -1.13
N GLY A 112 -16.45 21.97 -2.14
CA GLY A 112 -15.57 20.79 -2.21
C GLY A 112 -16.26 19.53 -2.75
N GLU A 113 -17.46 19.63 -3.32
CA GLU A 113 -18.22 18.49 -3.81
C GLU A 113 -17.90 18.22 -5.31
N PRO A 114 -17.58 16.98 -5.70
CA PRO A 114 -17.05 16.65 -7.02
C PRO A 114 -18.14 16.52 -8.09
N TRP A 115 -17.92 17.10 -9.27
CA TRP A 115 -18.84 16.99 -10.40
C TRP A 115 -18.19 16.47 -11.70
N TRP A 116 -16.86 16.44 -11.77
CA TRP A 116 -16.14 15.84 -12.89
C TRP A 116 -14.74 15.36 -12.47
N VAL A 117 -14.21 14.34 -13.14
CA VAL A 117 -12.93 13.70 -12.81
C VAL A 117 -12.19 13.23 -14.06
N THR A 118 -10.86 13.24 -14.01
CA THR A 118 -9.98 12.59 -14.98
C THR A 118 -8.65 12.16 -14.37
N GLY A 119 -7.97 11.23 -15.03
CA GLY A 119 -6.62 10.78 -14.71
C GLY A 119 -5.55 11.64 -15.38
N TYR A 120 -4.49 10.99 -15.85
CA TYR A 120 -3.53 11.59 -16.78
C TYR A 120 -4.20 11.96 -18.11
N GLN A 121 -3.89 13.14 -18.63
CA GLN A 121 -4.27 13.57 -19.97
C GLN A 121 -3.04 14.11 -20.71
N PRO A 122 -2.92 13.88 -22.03
CA PRO A 122 -1.78 14.32 -22.82
C PRO A 122 -1.68 15.86 -22.91
N SER A 123 -0.51 16.35 -23.31
CA SER A 123 -0.27 17.77 -23.60
C SER A 123 -1.01 18.29 -24.84
N VAL A 124 -1.40 17.41 -25.77
CA VAL A 124 -2.09 17.76 -27.03
C VAL A 124 -3.30 16.86 -27.25
N ASP A 125 -4.31 17.37 -27.96
CA ASP A 125 -5.52 16.61 -28.25
C ASP A 125 -5.18 15.42 -29.16
N LEU A 126 -5.59 14.23 -28.74
CA LEU A 126 -5.53 13.00 -29.52
C LEU A 126 -6.96 12.56 -29.88
N PRO A 127 -7.15 11.77 -30.96
CA PRO A 127 -8.48 11.43 -31.49
C PRO A 127 -9.52 10.93 -30.47
N ASP A 128 -9.08 10.28 -29.39
CA ASP A 128 -9.96 9.77 -28.31
C ASP A 128 -9.54 10.23 -26.91
N ASN A 129 -8.49 11.06 -26.81
CA ASN A 129 -7.98 11.57 -25.52
C ASN A 129 -7.76 13.08 -25.62
N PRO A 130 -8.65 13.89 -25.02
CA PRO A 130 -8.46 15.33 -25.03
C PRO A 130 -7.21 15.70 -24.23
N SER A 131 -6.56 16.79 -24.63
CA SER A 131 -5.49 17.37 -23.82
C SER A 131 -6.01 17.83 -22.47
N PHE A 132 -5.12 17.92 -21.49
CA PHE A 132 -5.49 18.49 -20.19
C PHE A 132 -6.03 19.92 -20.33
N GLY A 133 -5.48 20.71 -21.26
CA GLY A 133 -5.97 22.06 -21.55
C GLY A 133 -7.40 22.07 -22.10
N SER A 134 -7.76 21.12 -22.98
CA SER A 134 -9.13 20.99 -23.49
C SER A 134 -10.11 20.63 -22.37
N VAL A 135 -9.75 19.68 -21.51
CA VAL A 135 -10.54 19.32 -20.33
C VAL A 135 -10.78 20.52 -19.41
N VAL A 136 -9.74 21.31 -19.13
CA VAL A 136 -9.86 22.52 -18.30
C VAL A 136 -10.84 23.51 -18.95
N ARG A 137 -10.73 23.76 -20.27
CA ARG A 137 -11.65 24.66 -20.98
C ARG A 137 -13.11 24.19 -20.90
N ASP A 138 -13.36 22.91 -21.18
CA ASP A 138 -14.72 22.35 -21.13
C ASP A 138 -15.34 22.50 -19.72
N CYS A 139 -14.53 22.29 -18.69
CA CYS A 139 -14.98 22.46 -17.30
C CYS A 139 -15.27 23.93 -16.97
N VAL A 140 -14.46 24.87 -17.47
CA VAL A 140 -14.72 26.32 -17.34
C VAL A 140 -16.01 26.72 -18.04
N GLU A 141 -16.23 26.23 -19.26
CA GLU A 141 -17.44 26.51 -20.04
C GLU A 141 -18.68 25.98 -19.36
N LEU A 142 -18.65 24.74 -18.84
CA LEU A 142 -19.77 24.19 -18.07
C LEU A 142 -20.07 25.04 -16.82
N TRP A 143 -19.04 25.42 -16.06
CA TRP A 143 -19.24 26.21 -14.85
C TRP A 143 -19.81 27.61 -15.14
N LYS A 144 -19.37 28.25 -16.23
CA LYS A 144 -19.85 29.59 -16.62
C LYS A 144 -21.26 29.56 -17.21
N ASN A 145 -21.56 28.56 -18.05
CA ASN A 145 -22.79 28.54 -18.84
C ASN A 145 -23.92 27.73 -18.18
N ASP A 146 -23.60 26.71 -17.37
CA ASP A 146 -24.58 25.80 -16.74
C ASP A 146 -24.14 25.35 -15.33
N ARG A 147 -23.92 26.34 -14.46
CA ARG A 147 -23.54 26.11 -13.06
C ARG A 147 -24.53 25.24 -12.30
N ALA A 148 -25.81 25.33 -12.63
CA ALA A 148 -26.86 24.54 -11.98
C ALA A 148 -26.63 23.05 -12.21
N ARG A 149 -26.28 22.64 -13.44
CA ARG A 149 -25.96 21.25 -13.77
C ARG A 149 -24.70 20.74 -13.07
N ALA A 150 -23.67 21.57 -12.94
CA ALA A 150 -22.47 21.18 -12.19
C ALA A 150 -22.79 20.91 -10.71
N ASN A 151 -23.57 21.78 -10.07
CA ASN A 151 -23.98 21.59 -8.68
C ASN A 151 -24.96 20.43 -8.47
N ASP A 152 -25.90 20.21 -9.39
CA ASP A 152 -26.80 19.03 -9.37
C ASP A 152 -26.00 17.72 -9.47
N THR A 153 -25.01 17.69 -10.37
CA THR A 153 -24.09 16.55 -10.49
C THR A 153 -23.30 16.35 -9.20
N ALA A 154 -22.75 17.42 -8.62
CA ALA A 154 -22.03 17.38 -7.36
C ALA A 154 -22.86 16.80 -6.21
N GLY A 155 -24.12 17.24 -6.08
CA GLY A 155 -25.06 16.73 -5.08
C GLY A 155 -25.36 15.23 -5.26
N LYS A 156 -25.55 14.78 -6.51
CA LYS A 156 -25.77 13.36 -6.82
C LYS A 156 -24.55 12.50 -6.52
N VAL A 157 -23.35 12.95 -6.88
CA VAL A 157 -22.10 12.23 -6.59
C VAL A 157 -21.88 12.15 -5.09
N LYS A 158 -22.06 13.26 -4.36
CA LYS A 158 -21.97 13.26 -2.89
C LYS A 158 -22.91 12.24 -2.24
N ALA A 159 -24.20 12.25 -2.61
CA ALA A 159 -25.17 11.30 -2.08
C ALA A 159 -24.81 9.85 -2.41
N ALA A 160 -24.27 9.59 -3.61
CA ALA A 160 -23.84 8.26 -4.01
C ALA A 160 -22.56 7.80 -3.27
N VAL A 161 -21.61 8.70 -2.98
CA VAL A 161 -20.44 8.41 -2.14
C VAL A 161 -20.85 8.15 -0.69
N GLU A 162 -21.82 8.90 -0.17
CA GLU A 162 -22.39 8.64 1.16
C GLU A 162 -23.03 7.25 1.21
N GLN A 163 -23.81 6.88 0.19
CA GLN A 163 -24.36 5.52 0.08
C GLN A 163 -23.26 4.45 -0.09
N LEU A 164 -22.17 4.75 -0.79
CA LEU A 164 -21.06 3.80 -0.97
C LEU A 164 -20.44 3.39 0.36
N TYR A 165 -20.28 4.32 1.31
CA TYR A 165 -19.59 4.05 2.58
C TYR A 165 -20.50 3.85 3.79
N ASN A 166 -21.72 4.41 3.77
CA ASN A 166 -22.61 4.47 4.94
C ASN A 166 -23.97 3.80 4.74
N ARG A 167 -24.19 3.08 3.62
CA ARG A 167 -25.37 2.21 3.50
C ARG A 167 -25.37 1.08 4.53
N ASP A 168 -26.52 0.44 4.71
CA ASP A 168 -26.60 -0.84 5.38
C ASP A 168 -25.84 -1.89 4.56
N MET A 169 -24.73 -2.36 5.12
CA MET A 169 -23.81 -3.33 4.54
C MET A 169 -23.93 -4.69 5.24
N GLY A 170 -24.86 -4.81 6.19
CA GLY A 170 -24.95 -5.95 7.08
C GLY A 170 -25.46 -7.20 6.41
N SER A 171 -25.03 -8.37 6.87
CA SER A 171 -25.59 -9.67 6.48
C SER A 171 -25.73 -10.59 7.70
N ALA A 172 -26.57 -11.62 7.59
CA ALA A 172 -26.44 -12.78 8.47
C ALA A 172 -25.06 -13.42 8.26
N ARG A 173 -24.39 -13.83 9.35
CA ARG A 173 -23.03 -14.42 9.31
C ARG A 173 -22.94 -15.67 8.44
N GLU A 174 -24.04 -16.40 8.35
CA GLU A 174 -24.18 -17.67 7.62
C GLU A 174 -23.95 -17.51 6.09
N ASN A 175 -23.88 -16.28 5.58
CA ASN A 175 -23.74 -15.99 4.16
C ASN A 175 -22.28 -15.81 3.68
N MET A 176 -21.26 -15.91 4.55
CA MET A 176 -19.85 -15.78 4.14
C MET A 176 -19.18 -17.13 3.92
N ASN A 177 -19.10 -17.55 2.65
CA ASN A 177 -18.38 -18.75 2.25
C ASN A 177 -16.96 -18.40 1.78
N LEU A 178 -15.97 -18.66 2.64
CA LEU A 178 -14.56 -18.35 2.39
C LEU A 178 -13.98 -19.12 1.19
N ASP A 179 -14.38 -20.37 0.97
CA ASP A 179 -13.89 -21.18 -0.16
C ASP A 179 -14.45 -20.68 -1.50
N LEU A 180 -15.74 -20.32 -1.53
CA LEU A 180 -16.36 -19.69 -2.71
C LEU A 180 -15.75 -18.32 -3.00
N THR A 181 -15.40 -17.57 -1.96
CA THR A 181 -14.70 -16.28 -2.08
C THR A 181 -13.34 -16.49 -2.74
N ALA A 182 -12.53 -17.43 -2.23
CA ALA A 182 -11.25 -17.78 -2.83
C ALA A 182 -11.38 -18.25 -4.28
N LEU A 183 -12.42 -19.03 -4.60
CA LEU A 183 -12.71 -19.44 -5.98
C LEU A 183 -12.98 -18.24 -6.90
N ARG A 184 -13.78 -17.26 -6.46
CA ARG A 184 -14.06 -16.04 -7.24
C ARG A 184 -12.84 -15.14 -7.40
N ILE A 185 -11.94 -15.12 -6.42
CA ILE A 185 -10.62 -14.48 -6.54
C ILE A 185 -9.80 -15.20 -7.61
N ALA A 186 -9.64 -16.52 -7.48
CA ALA A 186 -8.86 -17.35 -8.39
C ALA A 186 -9.32 -17.24 -9.87
N GLN A 187 -10.61 -17.04 -10.12
CA GLN A 187 -11.16 -16.83 -11.48
C GLN A 187 -10.64 -15.58 -12.20
N ARG A 188 -10.06 -14.62 -11.47
CA ARG A 188 -9.42 -13.43 -12.04
C ARG A 188 -7.91 -13.58 -12.20
N TYR A 189 -7.34 -14.69 -11.74
CA TYR A 189 -5.90 -14.93 -11.84
C TYR A 189 -5.52 -15.59 -13.16
N ASP A 190 -4.35 -15.20 -13.64
CA ASP A 190 -3.69 -15.76 -14.80
C ASP A 190 -3.06 -17.12 -14.43
N ILE A 191 -3.53 -18.19 -15.07
CA ILE A 191 -3.06 -19.55 -14.79
C ILE A 191 -1.65 -19.82 -15.35
N PHE A 192 -1.17 -19.01 -16.30
CA PHE A 192 0.13 -19.20 -16.96
C PHE A 192 1.23 -18.37 -16.31
N PHE A 193 0.94 -17.10 -16.04
CA PHE A 193 1.93 -16.16 -15.49
C PHE A 193 1.66 -15.79 -14.03
N GLY A 194 0.55 -16.24 -13.43
CA GLY A 194 0.16 -15.86 -12.08
C GLY A 194 -0.23 -14.38 -11.95
N GLY A 195 -0.73 -13.98 -10.78
CA GLY A 195 -1.30 -12.65 -10.56
C GLY A 195 -2.65 -12.45 -11.26
N LEU A 196 -3.24 -11.27 -11.09
CA LEU A 196 -4.48 -10.90 -11.79
C LEU A 196 -4.25 -10.79 -13.30
N LEU A 197 -5.27 -11.10 -14.09
CA LEU A 197 -5.24 -11.01 -15.55
C LEU A 197 -4.96 -9.59 -16.07
N GLY A 198 -4.15 -9.50 -17.12
CA GLY A 198 -3.82 -8.25 -17.81
C GLY A 198 -2.57 -7.56 -17.27
N ALA A 199 -2.17 -6.48 -17.95
CA ALA A 199 -1.17 -5.53 -17.48
C ALA A 199 -1.87 -4.24 -17.00
N THR A 200 -1.37 -3.54 -15.99
CA THR A 200 -0.21 -3.82 -15.12
C THR A 200 -0.54 -4.83 -14.00
N LYS A 201 0.43 -5.62 -13.51
CA LYS A 201 0.23 -6.59 -12.41
C LYS A 201 0.76 -6.09 -11.07
N PHE A 202 -0.14 -5.85 -10.11
CA PHE A 202 0.17 -5.59 -8.70
C PHE A 202 0.36 -6.89 -7.91
N LEU A 203 1.18 -6.85 -6.85
CA LEU A 203 1.50 -8.01 -6.00
C LEU A 203 0.26 -8.65 -5.37
N ASN A 204 -0.71 -7.83 -4.93
CA ASN A 204 -1.98 -8.24 -4.29
C ASN A 204 -1.85 -9.35 -3.23
N PRO A 205 -0.94 -9.21 -2.24
CA PRO A 205 -0.64 -10.28 -1.29
C PRO A 205 -1.83 -10.72 -0.45
N LEU A 206 -2.77 -9.82 -0.10
CA LEU A 206 -4.00 -10.18 0.62
C LEU A 206 -4.91 -11.11 -0.18
N LEU A 207 -5.05 -10.89 -1.49
CA LEU A 207 -5.84 -11.79 -2.34
C LEU A 207 -5.17 -13.17 -2.47
N ILE A 208 -3.84 -13.19 -2.54
CA ILE A 208 -3.06 -14.43 -2.48
C ILE A 208 -3.24 -15.11 -1.12
N GLU A 209 -3.25 -14.36 -0.02
CA GLU A 209 -3.46 -14.89 1.33
C GLU A 209 -4.85 -15.53 1.50
N VAL A 210 -5.91 -14.91 0.97
CA VAL A 210 -7.26 -15.52 0.99
C VAL A 210 -7.26 -16.88 0.28
N MET A 211 -6.64 -16.97 -0.91
CA MET A 211 -6.52 -18.25 -1.62
C MET A 211 -5.62 -19.24 -0.87
N TRP A 212 -4.54 -18.76 -0.25
CA TRP A 212 -3.61 -19.57 0.53
C TRP A 212 -4.29 -20.20 1.75
N ARG A 213 -5.06 -19.42 2.50
CA ARG A 213 -5.85 -19.93 3.62
C ARG A 213 -6.93 -20.91 3.16
N ALA A 214 -7.58 -20.65 2.02
CA ALA A 214 -8.51 -21.61 1.42
C ALA A 214 -7.84 -22.93 1.02
N PHE A 215 -6.60 -22.89 0.52
CA PHE A 215 -5.80 -24.08 0.28
C PHE A 215 -5.51 -24.84 1.59
N LEU A 216 -5.03 -24.16 2.63
CA LEU A 216 -4.73 -24.78 3.92
C LEU A 216 -5.97 -25.42 4.56
N ARG A 217 -7.14 -24.81 4.40
CA ARG A 217 -8.41 -25.31 4.94
C ARG A 217 -8.99 -26.48 4.14
N SER A 218 -8.98 -26.41 2.82
CA SER A 218 -9.70 -27.36 1.96
C SER A 218 -8.82 -28.41 1.26
N GLY A 219 -7.51 -28.19 1.18
CA GLY A 219 -6.57 -29.03 0.43
C GLY A 219 -6.73 -28.95 -1.09
N THR A 220 -7.54 -28.02 -1.60
CA THR A 220 -7.85 -27.85 -3.04
C THR A 220 -6.62 -27.40 -3.82
N GLN A 221 -6.05 -28.30 -4.64
CA GLN A 221 -4.77 -28.10 -5.32
C GLN A 221 -4.78 -26.98 -6.38
N GLN A 222 -5.95 -26.60 -6.90
CA GLN A 222 -6.06 -25.49 -7.85
C GLN A 222 -5.62 -24.17 -7.23
N PHE A 223 -5.89 -23.96 -5.94
CA PHE A 223 -5.41 -22.78 -5.23
C PHE A 223 -3.88 -22.79 -5.10
N SER A 224 -3.29 -23.91 -4.67
CA SER A 224 -1.83 -23.99 -4.52
C SER A 224 -1.11 -23.77 -5.85
N GLN A 225 -1.63 -24.32 -6.96
CA GLN A 225 -1.09 -24.10 -8.30
C GLN A 225 -1.07 -22.61 -8.67
N ILE A 226 -2.20 -21.90 -8.53
CA ILE A 226 -2.28 -20.47 -8.86
C ILE A 226 -1.35 -19.64 -7.97
N ILE A 227 -1.29 -19.97 -6.67
CA ILE A 227 -0.44 -19.27 -5.70
C ILE A 227 1.03 -19.47 -6.04
N PHE A 228 1.48 -20.70 -6.29
CA PHE A 228 2.88 -20.96 -6.61
C PHE A 228 3.29 -20.42 -7.97
N THR A 229 2.43 -20.47 -9.00
CA THR A 229 2.70 -19.78 -10.27
C THR A 229 2.85 -18.27 -10.06
N THR A 230 2.01 -17.67 -9.21
CA THR A 230 2.10 -16.24 -8.86
C THR A 230 3.38 -15.92 -8.10
N LEU A 231 3.70 -16.70 -7.07
CA LEU A 231 4.93 -16.50 -6.29
C LEU A 231 6.17 -16.74 -7.13
N ASP A 232 6.22 -17.73 -8.02
CA ASP A 232 7.35 -17.94 -8.91
C ASP A 232 7.54 -16.74 -9.84
N GLY A 233 6.45 -16.21 -10.41
CA GLY A 233 6.45 -14.98 -11.21
C GLY A 233 7.04 -13.78 -10.45
N ILE A 234 6.59 -13.55 -9.22
CA ILE A 234 7.04 -12.43 -8.39
C ILE A 234 8.48 -12.63 -7.89
N LEU A 235 8.78 -13.78 -7.29
CA LEU A 235 10.03 -14.07 -6.56
C LEU A 235 11.22 -14.39 -7.48
N PHE A 236 10.97 -14.86 -8.71
CA PHE A 236 12.01 -15.04 -9.73
C PHE A 236 12.03 -13.92 -10.78
N GLY A 237 10.94 -13.19 -10.95
CA GLY A 237 10.79 -12.14 -11.96
C GLY A 237 11.45 -10.82 -11.61
N GLY A 238 11.13 -9.81 -12.42
CA GLY A 238 11.58 -8.43 -12.26
C GLY A 238 10.85 -7.65 -11.17
N ALA A 239 9.77 -8.20 -10.60
CA ALA A 239 9.07 -7.61 -9.45
C ALA A 239 9.90 -7.64 -8.16
N PHE A 240 10.97 -8.42 -8.10
CA PHE A 240 11.92 -8.45 -7.00
C PHE A 240 13.29 -7.90 -7.43
N ASP A 241 13.88 -7.02 -6.63
CA ASP A 241 15.25 -6.55 -6.86
C ASP A 241 16.25 -7.62 -6.44
N HIS A 242 16.72 -8.44 -7.39
CA HIS A 242 17.65 -9.52 -7.06
C HIS A 242 19.02 -9.03 -6.57
N VAL A 243 19.41 -7.77 -6.79
CA VAL A 243 20.72 -7.23 -6.38
C VAL A 243 20.65 -6.59 -4.99
N GLY A 244 19.61 -5.80 -4.71
CA GLY A 244 19.45 -5.13 -3.41
C GLY A 244 18.46 -5.77 -2.45
N GLY A 245 17.60 -6.66 -2.93
CA GLY A 245 16.44 -7.13 -2.18
C GLY A 245 15.29 -6.12 -2.18
N GLY A 246 14.13 -6.58 -1.70
CA GLY A 246 12.88 -5.83 -1.70
C GLY A 246 12.10 -5.94 -3.01
N PHE A 247 10.80 -5.76 -2.88
CA PHE A 247 9.81 -5.86 -3.94
C PHE A 247 9.52 -4.49 -4.54
N PHE A 248 9.41 -4.44 -5.86
CA PHE A 248 8.79 -3.31 -6.55
C PHE A 248 7.28 -3.43 -6.46
N ARG A 249 6.58 -2.29 -6.44
CA ARG A 249 5.13 -2.19 -6.21
C ARG A 249 4.31 -3.00 -7.21
N HIS A 250 4.68 -2.95 -8.48
CA HIS A 250 3.97 -3.66 -9.55
C HIS A 250 4.85 -3.86 -10.79
N SER A 251 4.40 -4.78 -11.65
CA SER A 251 4.93 -5.04 -12.98
C SER A 251 4.13 -4.29 -14.04
N LEU A 252 4.81 -3.63 -14.98
CA LEU A 252 4.22 -2.95 -16.13
C LEU A 252 3.70 -3.93 -17.17
N ASP A 253 4.22 -5.15 -17.21
CA ASP A 253 3.79 -6.21 -18.11
C ASP A 253 3.11 -7.38 -17.39
N GLU A 254 2.44 -8.24 -18.17
CA GLU A 254 1.70 -9.40 -17.69
C GLU A 254 2.59 -10.57 -17.22
N ARG A 255 3.91 -10.55 -17.45
CA ARG A 255 4.82 -11.67 -17.20
C ARG A 255 5.79 -11.42 -16.05
N TRP A 256 5.57 -10.36 -15.28
CA TRP A 256 6.43 -9.96 -14.16
C TRP A 256 7.87 -9.63 -14.59
N LEU A 257 8.08 -9.00 -15.74
CA LEU A 257 9.41 -8.77 -16.32
C LEU A 257 9.95 -7.37 -16.06
N GLU A 258 9.13 -6.34 -16.24
CA GLU A 258 9.49 -4.93 -16.10
C GLU A 258 8.72 -4.31 -14.93
N PRO A 259 9.38 -3.98 -13.81
CA PRO A 259 8.73 -3.32 -12.69
C PRO A 259 8.56 -1.82 -12.95
N ALA A 260 7.65 -1.17 -12.21
CA ALA A 260 7.56 0.30 -12.15
C ALA A 260 8.65 0.97 -11.29
N PHE A 261 9.69 0.22 -10.90
CA PHE A 261 10.86 0.62 -10.10
C PHE A 261 10.62 1.40 -8.79
N GLU A 262 9.38 1.49 -8.35
CA GLU A 262 8.95 2.04 -7.06
C GLU A 262 8.91 0.95 -5.98
N LYS A 263 9.41 1.24 -4.77
CA LYS A 263 9.31 0.33 -3.61
C LYS A 263 8.56 0.99 -2.47
N MET A 264 7.52 0.32 -1.96
CA MET A 264 6.67 0.82 -0.87
C MET A 264 6.83 -0.05 0.38
N LEU A 265 6.76 0.58 1.57
CA LEU A 265 6.93 -0.13 2.85
C LEU A 265 5.86 -1.21 3.06
N TYR A 266 4.58 -0.90 2.79
CA TYR A 266 3.48 -1.86 2.97
C TYR A 266 3.60 -3.08 2.04
N ASP A 267 4.18 -2.93 0.85
CA ASP A 267 4.39 -4.05 -0.08
C ASP A 267 5.44 -5.01 0.49
N GLN A 268 6.51 -4.46 1.10
CA GLN A 268 7.54 -5.26 1.76
C GLN A 268 6.95 -6.05 2.93
N ALA A 269 6.18 -5.37 3.78
CA ALA A 269 5.57 -5.97 4.97
C ALA A 269 4.64 -7.15 4.59
N GLN A 270 3.74 -6.94 3.65
CA GLN A 270 2.78 -7.97 3.23
C GLN A 270 3.47 -9.16 2.55
N MET A 271 4.49 -8.92 1.73
CA MET A 271 5.25 -10.01 1.10
C MET A 271 6.09 -10.80 2.12
N ILE A 272 6.67 -10.14 3.14
CA ILE A 272 7.35 -10.84 4.24
C ILE A 272 6.37 -11.79 4.94
N ASP A 273 5.17 -11.31 5.28
CA ASP A 273 4.16 -12.12 5.97
C ASP A 273 3.69 -13.32 5.14
N LEU A 274 3.41 -13.11 3.85
CA LEU A 274 2.97 -14.15 2.92
C LEU A 274 4.08 -15.19 2.68
N CYS A 275 5.31 -14.77 2.38
CA CYS A 275 6.42 -15.69 2.18
C CYS A 275 6.79 -16.44 3.47
N GLY A 276 6.71 -15.78 4.63
CA GLY A 276 6.90 -16.43 5.93
C GLY A 276 5.88 -17.53 6.18
N SER A 277 4.60 -17.26 5.88
CA SER A 277 3.51 -18.24 5.94
C SER A 277 3.75 -19.46 5.03
N VAL A 278 4.16 -19.23 3.78
CA VAL A 278 4.48 -20.32 2.83
C VAL A 278 5.66 -21.15 3.34
N TRP A 279 6.72 -20.50 3.85
CA TRP A 279 7.87 -21.20 4.40
C TRP A 279 7.49 -22.07 5.62
N GLN A 280 6.61 -21.61 6.51
CA GLN A 280 6.16 -22.42 7.64
C GLN A 280 5.45 -23.70 7.20
N PHE A 281 4.77 -23.67 6.05
CA PHE A 281 4.03 -24.82 5.52
C PHE A 281 4.95 -25.87 4.87
N ASN A 282 5.84 -25.48 3.95
CA ASN A 282 6.62 -26.42 3.13
C ASN A 282 8.13 -26.17 3.11
N ARG A 283 8.64 -25.28 3.97
CA ARG A 283 10.05 -24.87 4.01
C ARG A 283 10.60 -24.40 2.66
N ASN A 284 9.76 -23.72 1.85
CA ASN A 284 10.17 -23.16 0.56
C ASN A 284 11.38 -22.22 0.73
N GLU A 285 12.54 -22.67 0.23
CA GLU A 285 13.82 -22.00 0.43
C GLU A 285 13.88 -20.64 -0.27
N LEU A 286 13.20 -20.50 -1.42
CA LEU A 286 13.10 -19.22 -2.10
C LEU A 286 12.39 -18.18 -1.22
N CYS A 287 11.26 -18.53 -0.61
CA CYS A 287 10.57 -17.65 0.33
C CYS A 287 11.48 -17.23 1.50
N ARG A 288 12.25 -18.17 2.07
CA ARG A 288 13.23 -17.85 3.13
C ARG A 288 14.25 -16.82 2.67
N GLN A 289 14.85 -17.03 1.50
CA GLN A 289 15.85 -16.12 0.93
C GLN A 289 15.26 -14.74 0.66
N ARG A 290 14.08 -14.67 0.04
CA ARG A 290 13.41 -13.40 -0.27
C ARG A 290 13.01 -12.62 0.97
N VAL A 291 12.57 -13.30 2.03
CA VAL A 291 12.32 -12.64 3.32
C VAL A 291 13.61 -12.06 3.89
N ALA A 292 14.70 -12.85 3.95
CA ALA A 292 15.97 -12.37 4.49
C ALA A 292 16.54 -11.18 3.69
N GLU A 293 16.48 -11.24 2.36
CA GLU A 293 16.90 -10.16 1.48
C GLU A 293 16.03 -8.91 1.63
N THR A 294 14.72 -9.07 1.81
CA THR A 294 13.78 -7.96 2.01
C THR A 294 13.98 -7.28 3.36
N VAL A 295 14.13 -8.06 4.45
CA VAL A 295 14.47 -7.50 5.78
C VAL A 295 15.83 -6.80 5.73
N GLY A 296 16.82 -7.40 5.05
CA GLY A 296 18.12 -6.76 4.84
C GLY A 296 18.03 -5.44 4.07
N PHE A 297 17.18 -5.36 3.04
CA PHE A 297 16.88 -4.13 2.32
C PHE A 297 16.23 -3.08 3.23
N LEU A 298 15.19 -3.45 3.99
CA LEU A 298 14.49 -2.53 4.90
C LEU A 298 15.46 -1.91 5.92
N LEU A 299 16.28 -2.74 6.55
CA LEU A 299 17.25 -2.28 7.56
C LEU A 299 18.42 -1.47 6.98
N ARG A 300 18.75 -1.66 5.70
CA ARG A 300 19.88 -0.98 5.05
C ARG A 300 19.47 0.34 4.39
N GLU A 301 18.32 0.37 3.72
CA GLU A 301 17.95 1.46 2.82
C GLU A 301 16.71 2.24 3.31
N MET A 302 15.79 1.60 4.03
CA MET A 302 14.52 2.22 4.45
C MET A 302 14.57 2.82 5.87
N MET A 303 15.66 2.71 6.62
CA MET A 303 15.72 3.25 7.98
C MET A 303 15.87 4.77 8.02
N VAL A 304 15.00 5.43 8.79
CA VAL A 304 15.05 6.85 9.19
C VAL A 304 15.21 6.91 10.71
N GLY A 305 16.45 6.96 11.18
CA GLY A 305 16.73 6.71 12.60
C GLY A 305 16.41 5.26 12.96
N ASP A 306 15.50 5.05 13.92
CA ASP A 306 15.05 3.71 14.35
C ASP A 306 13.75 3.25 13.66
N VAL A 307 13.13 4.05 12.79
CA VAL A 307 11.86 3.76 12.12
C VAL A 307 12.04 3.62 10.60
N PHE A 308 10.97 3.27 9.86
CA PHE A 308 11.02 3.06 8.42
C PHE A 308 10.41 4.24 7.63
N ALA A 309 11.07 4.57 6.52
CA ALA A 309 10.62 5.47 5.45
C ALA A 309 9.41 4.89 4.70
N ALA A 310 8.66 5.76 4.03
CA ALA A 310 7.46 5.40 3.29
C ALA A 310 7.78 4.63 1.99
N SER A 311 8.70 5.17 1.19
CA SER A 311 8.97 4.68 -0.17
C SER A 311 10.35 5.07 -0.73
N ILE A 312 10.71 4.48 -1.88
CA ILE A 312 11.90 4.84 -2.68
C ILE A 312 11.52 4.90 -4.17
N SER A 313 11.72 6.05 -4.84
CA SER A 313 11.55 6.27 -6.29
C SER A 313 12.08 7.65 -6.74
N PHE A 314 12.43 7.81 -8.02
CA PHE A 314 12.62 9.13 -8.66
C PHE A 314 11.33 9.79 -9.12
N GLY A 315 10.23 9.03 -9.22
CA GLY A 315 9.00 9.46 -9.89
C GLY A 315 9.15 9.57 -11.41
N ASP A 316 10.27 9.12 -11.98
CA ASP A 316 10.50 9.03 -13.42
C ASP A 316 11.04 7.65 -13.77
N HIS A 317 10.23 6.89 -14.53
CA HIS A 317 10.52 5.49 -14.86
C HIS A 317 11.89 5.31 -15.53
N ALA A 318 12.32 6.26 -16.37
CA ALA A 318 13.58 6.14 -17.08
C ALA A 318 14.79 6.39 -16.15
N GLU A 319 14.69 7.35 -15.23
CA GLU A 319 15.74 7.59 -14.24
C GLU A 319 15.81 6.45 -13.21
N ASP A 320 14.66 5.94 -12.77
CA ASP A 320 14.58 4.76 -11.91
C ASP A 320 15.21 3.53 -12.58
N ALA A 321 14.87 3.27 -13.84
CA ALA A 321 15.44 2.16 -14.60
C ALA A 321 16.97 2.22 -14.71
N LYS A 322 17.57 3.41 -14.86
CA LYS A 322 19.04 3.57 -14.93
C LYS A 322 19.74 3.11 -13.65
N TYR A 323 19.12 3.30 -12.49
CA TYR A 323 19.70 2.86 -11.23
C TYR A 323 19.73 1.34 -11.11
N TYR A 324 18.61 0.68 -11.44
CA TYR A 324 18.44 -0.77 -11.23
C TYR A 324 18.95 -1.66 -12.36
N THR A 325 19.10 -1.15 -13.58
CA THR A 325 19.47 -1.94 -14.77
C THR A 325 20.95 -1.83 -15.16
N TRP A 326 21.46 -2.82 -15.89
CA TRP A 326 22.88 -2.97 -16.22
C TRP A 326 23.10 -3.25 -17.71
N SER A 327 24.13 -2.69 -18.31
CA SER A 327 24.63 -3.25 -19.58
C SER A 327 25.38 -4.57 -19.30
N GLU A 328 25.49 -5.46 -20.29
CA GLU A 328 26.30 -6.68 -20.14
C GLU A 328 27.76 -6.35 -19.77
N ALA A 329 28.32 -5.32 -20.39
CA ALA A 329 29.68 -4.86 -20.12
C ALA A 329 29.85 -4.33 -18.68
N GLU A 330 28.85 -3.67 -18.12
CA GLU A 330 28.87 -3.24 -16.71
C GLU A 330 28.85 -4.44 -15.76
N ILE A 331 28.09 -5.50 -16.07
CA ILE A 331 28.10 -6.75 -15.29
C ILE A 331 29.49 -7.40 -15.35
N ASP A 332 30.07 -7.54 -16.53
CA ASP A 332 31.41 -8.14 -16.68
C ASP A 332 32.48 -7.32 -15.95
N ALA A 333 32.41 -5.97 -16.03
CA ALA A 333 33.33 -5.08 -15.32
C ALA A 333 33.15 -5.13 -13.80
N ALA A 334 31.92 -5.18 -13.30
CA ALA A 334 31.62 -5.24 -11.88
C ALA A 334 32.02 -6.60 -11.26
N LEU A 335 31.96 -7.67 -12.04
CA LEU A 335 32.21 -9.05 -11.60
C LEU A 335 33.63 -9.55 -11.92
N VAL A 336 34.56 -8.66 -12.26
CA VAL A 336 35.98 -9.01 -12.49
C VAL A 336 36.53 -9.81 -11.30
N GLY A 337 37.26 -10.89 -11.61
CA GLY A 337 37.79 -11.80 -10.60
C GLY A 337 36.77 -12.85 -10.10
N THR A 338 35.58 -12.91 -10.71
CA THR A 338 34.59 -13.97 -10.50
C THR A 338 34.17 -14.62 -11.83
N PHE A 339 33.29 -15.62 -11.77
CA PHE A 339 32.76 -16.29 -12.97
C PHE A 339 31.49 -15.59 -13.49
N SER A 340 31.64 -14.42 -14.13
CA SER A 340 30.52 -13.59 -14.61
C SER A 340 29.60 -14.33 -15.58
N ALA A 341 30.13 -15.24 -16.41
CA ALA A 341 29.35 -16.07 -17.34
C ALA A 341 28.24 -16.87 -16.63
N ARG A 342 28.51 -17.38 -15.42
CA ARG A 342 27.51 -18.08 -14.61
C ARG A 342 26.40 -17.14 -14.14
N PHE A 343 26.77 -15.95 -13.66
CA PHE A 343 25.79 -14.93 -13.29
C PHE A 343 24.87 -14.59 -14.46
N LYS A 344 25.45 -14.37 -15.65
CA LYS A 344 24.70 -14.05 -16.87
C LYS A 344 23.71 -15.15 -17.26
N GLN A 345 24.13 -16.42 -17.15
CA GLN A 345 23.27 -17.57 -17.42
C GLN A 345 22.11 -17.71 -16.43
N VAL A 346 22.35 -17.46 -15.15
CA VAL A 346 21.32 -17.61 -14.10
C VAL A 346 20.33 -16.45 -14.10
N TYR A 347 20.83 -15.22 -14.30
CA TYR A 347 20.02 -14.00 -14.25
C TYR A 347 19.52 -13.50 -15.61
N GLY A 348 19.69 -14.30 -16.67
CA GLY A 348 19.18 -13.99 -18.01
C GLY A 348 19.75 -12.70 -18.60
N ILE A 349 21.05 -12.45 -18.39
CA ILE A 349 21.72 -11.24 -18.89
C ILE A 349 22.09 -11.43 -20.36
N THR A 350 21.69 -10.49 -21.20
CA THR A 350 21.94 -10.50 -22.65
C THR A 350 22.61 -9.20 -23.10
N ARG A 351 23.17 -9.20 -24.32
CA ARG A 351 23.73 -8.00 -24.93
C ARG A 351 22.68 -6.92 -25.19
N ASP A 352 21.50 -7.32 -25.63
CA ASP A 352 20.41 -6.40 -26.01
C ASP A 352 19.59 -5.92 -24.80
N GLY A 353 19.76 -6.55 -23.65
CA GLY A 353 18.98 -6.26 -22.46
C GLY A 353 17.57 -6.85 -22.50
N ASN A 354 16.82 -6.56 -21.45
CA ASN A 354 15.48 -7.05 -21.22
C ASN A 354 14.48 -6.01 -20.69
N VAL A 355 14.97 -4.80 -20.36
CA VAL A 355 14.21 -3.60 -19.99
C VAL A 355 14.91 -2.41 -20.63
N MET A 356 14.24 -1.68 -21.53
CA MET A 356 14.78 -0.46 -22.17
C MET A 356 16.22 -0.59 -22.72
N GLY A 357 16.56 -1.73 -23.36
CA GLY A 357 17.89 -1.99 -23.91
C GLY A 357 18.98 -2.31 -22.87
N ARG A 358 18.59 -2.55 -21.61
CA ARG A 358 19.48 -2.88 -20.47
C ARG A 358 18.94 -4.08 -19.71
N ASN A 359 19.72 -4.65 -18.82
CA ASN A 359 19.38 -5.87 -18.09
C ASN A 359 18.94 -5.55 -16.66
N LEU A 360 17.72 -5.95 -16.33
CA LEU A 360 17.28 -6.21 -14.97
C LEU A 360 17.56 -7.69 -14.64
N PRO A 361 18.46 -8.01 -13.68
CA PRO A 361 18.72 -9.40 -13.30
C PRO A 361 17.44 -10.09 -12.82
N ARG A 362 17.10 -11.24 -13.42
CA ARG A 362 15.92 -12.05 -13.07
C ARG A 362 16.16 -13.53 -13.37
N ARG A 363 15.51 -14.42 -12.65
CA ARG A 363 15.74 -15.88 -12.74
C ARG A 363 14.67 -16.64 -13.55
N LEU A 364 13.71 -15.93 -14.15
CA LEU A 364 12.67 -16.54 -15.00
C LEU A 364 13.30 -17.36 -16.15
N GLY A 365 12.97 -18.65 -16.21
CA GLY A 365 13.48 -19.61 -17.20
C GLY A 365 14.70 -20.43 -16.77
N ASN A 366 15.44 -19.99 -15.75
CA ASN A 366 16.51 -20.76 -15.12
C ASN A 366 16.42 -20.67 -13.57
N PRO A 367 15.31 -21.15 -12.97
CA PRO A 367 14.99 -20.88 -11.57
C PRO A 367 15.85 -21.65 -10.55
N MET A 368 16.56 -22.71 -10.98
CA MET A 368 17.36 -23.54 -10.09
C MET A 368 18.82 -23.08 -9.99
N PRO A 369 19.31 -22.71 -8.79
CA PRO A 369 20.72 -22.91 -8.48
C PRO A 369 21.04 -24.41 -8.36
N ALA A 370 22.23 -24.80 -8.82
CA ALA A 370 22.59 -26.22 -8.93
C ALA A 370 23.12 -26.84 -7.62
N ASN A 371 23.56 -26.02 -6.64
CA ASN A 371 24.02 -26.43 -5.31
C ASN A 371 24.32 -25.20 -4.42
N GLU A 372 24.63 -25.43 -3.13
CA GLU A 372 24.96 -24.37 -2.16
C GLU A 372 26.18 -23.52 -2.55
N ALA A 373 27.20 -24.11 -3.18
CA ALA A 373 28.39 -23.39 -3.59
C ALA A 373 28.09 -22.38 -4.72
N ASP A 374 27.19 -22.74 -5.63
CA ASP A 374 26.71 -21.86 -6.70
C ASP A 374 25.91 -20.69 -6.11
N GLU A 375 25.01 -20.91 -5.15
CA GLU A 375 24.31 -19.80 -4.47
C GLU A 375 25.26 -18.90 -3.67
N ALA A 376 26.26 -19.46 -2.99
CA ALA A 376 27.26 -18.65 -2.28
C ALA A 376 28.06 -17.76 -3.26
N LEU A 377 28.38 -18.27 -4.46
CA LEU A 377 29.00 -17.48 -5.52
C LEU A 377 28.06 -16.37 -6.02
N LEU A 378 26.80 -16.69 -6.33
CA LEU A 378 25.82 -15.72 -6.81
C LEU A 378 25.53 -14.63 -5.76
N LEU A 379 25.47 -14.99 -4.47
CA LEU A 379 25.37 -14.03 -3.37
C LEU A 379 26.55 -13.04 -3.38
N LYS A 380 27.79 -13.55 -3.43
CA LYS A 380 28.99 -12.69 -3.53
C LYS A 380 28.94 -11.78 -4.75
N GLN A 381 28.49 -12.28 -5.91
CA GLN A 381 28.37 -11.49 -7.12
C GLN A 381 27.31 -10.39 -6.98
N ARG A 382 26.18 -10.67 -6.33
CA ARG A 382 25.16 -9.68 -6.01
C ARG A 382 25.68 -8.60 -5.08
N ASP A 383 26.46 -8.95 -4.05
CA ASP A 383 27.09 -7.97 -3.15
C ASP A 383 28.05 -7.05 -3.89
N MET A 384 28.84 -7.59 -4.84
CA MET A 384 29.72 -6.79 -5.71
C MET A 384 28.93 -5.83 -6.61
N LEU A 385 27.81 -6.30 -7.19
CA LEU A 385 26.92 -5.45 -7.98
C LEU A 385 26.26 -4.37 -7.13
N LEU A 386 25.81 -4.70 -5.91
CA LEU A 386 25.22 -3.74 -5.00
C LEU A 386 26.22 -2.64 -4.61
N ALA A 387 27.48 -3.01 -4.32
CA ALA A 387 28.55 -2.05 -4.04
C ALA A 387 28.86 -1.13 -5.24
N MET A 388 28.73 -1.62 -6.47
CA MET A 388 28.86 -0.80 -7.68
C MET A 388 27.61 0.07 -7.92
N ARG A 389 26.41 -0.44 -7.63
CA ARG A 389 25.15 0.30 -7.75
C ARG A 389 25.09 1.48 -6.81
N ALA A 390 25.62 1.34 -5.60
CA ALA A 390 25.69 2.40 -4.59
C ALA A 390 26.50 3.64 -5.03
N LYS A 391 27.26 3.57 -6.14
CA LYS A 391 28.01 4.69 -6.72
C LYS A 391 27.20 5.48 -7.76
N ARG A 392 26.01 4.99 -8.13
CA ARG A 392 25.09 5.65 -9.07
C ARG A 392 24.23 6.67 -8.33
N THR A 393 23.59 7.58 -9.06
CA THR A 393 22.53 8.42 -8.48
C THR A 393 21.41 7.52 -7.99
N ALA A 394 21.16 7.52 -6.68
CA ALA A 394 20.13 6.71 -6.06
C ALA A 394 18.75 7.36 -6.19
N PRO A 395 17.66 6.58 -6.32
CA PRO A 395 16.30 7.08 -6.26
C PRO A 395 16.04 7.81 -4.95
N THR A 396 15.11 8.77 -4.97
CA THR A 396 14.78 9.54 -3.77
C THR A 396 14.04 8.64 -2.79
N ARG A 397 14.47 8.67 -1.53
CA ARG A 397 13.74 8.05 -0.43
C ARG A 397 12.78 9.06 0.17
N ASP A 398 11.52 8.66 0.33
CA ASP A 398 10.53 9.44 1.06
C ASP A 398 10.66 9.14 2.55
N ASP A 399 11.41 9.99 3.26
CA ASP A 399 11.73 9.84 4.69
C ASP A 399 10.52 10.04 5.62
N ARG A 400 9.31 10.27 5.08
CA ARG A 400 8.09 10.33 5.90
C ARG A 400 7.86 9.00 6.61
N VAL A 401 7.44 9.13 7.85
CA VAL A 401 7.12 8.01 8.73
C VAL A 401 5.62 8.00 8.89
N LEU A 402 4.98 6.99 8.31
CA LEU A 402 3.54 6.73 8.44
C LEU A 402 3.34 5.65 9.50
N ALA A 403 2.42 5.88 10.44
CA ALA A 403 2.23 4.99 11.57
C ALA A 403 1.65 3.62 11.17
N ASP A 404 0.63 3.62 10.32
CA ASP A 404 0.03 2.40 9.73
C ASP A 404 1.08 1.51 9.02
N TRP A 405 1.86 2.05 8.09
CA TRP A 405 2.83 1.27 7.30
C TRP A 405 3.99 0.77 8.15
N ASN A 406 4.43 1.56 9.13
CA ASN A 406 5.40 1.10 10.11
C ASN A 406 4.80 -0.02 10.98
N GLY A 407 3.54 0.08 11.41
CA GLY A 407 2.83 -0.99 12.12
C GLY A 407 2.84 -2.31 11.35
N MET A 408 2.52 -2.27 10.04
CA MET A 408 2.60 -3.43 9.16
C MET A 408 4.02 -4.02 9.11
N ALA A 409 5.04 -3.18 8.89
CA ALA A 409 6.43 -3.61 8.78
C ALA A 409 6.96 -4.20 10.11
N ILE A 410 6.65 -3.56 11.25
CA ILE A 410 7.01 -4.03 12.59
C ILE A 410 6.41 -5.42 12.83
N ALA A 411 5.12 -5.60 12.56
CA ALA A 411 4.45 -6.89 12.72
C ALA A 411 5.13 -7.97 11.86
N ALA A 412 5.34 -7.69 10.56
CA ALA A 412 5.94 -8.63 9.62
C ALA A 412 7.38 -9.02 10.00
N ILE A 413 8.22 -8.04 10.39
CA ILE A 413 9.61 -8.28 10.79
C ILE A 413 9.68 -9.04 12.12
N ALA A 414 8.86 -8.68 13.11
CA ALA A 414 8.80 -9.39 14.40
C ALA A 414 8.41 -10.86 14.21
N ARG A 415 7.35 -11.11 13.40
CA ARG A 415 6.91 -12.46 13.06
C ARG A 415 8.00 -13.23 12.30
N ALA A 416 8.61 -12.62 11.28
CA ALA A 416 9.72 -13.23 10.55
C ALA A 416 10.90 -13.55 11.48
N GLY A 417 11.21 -12.68 12.44
CA GLY A 417 12.26 -12.90 13.43
C GLY A 417 12.04 -14.16 14.27
N MET A 418 10.80 -14.44 14.66
CA MET A 418 10.45 -15.70 15.31
C MET A 418 10.50 -16.89 14.34
N VAL A 419 9.87 -16.76 13.16
CA VAL A 419 9.74 -17.83 12.16
C VAL A 419 11.09 -18.33 11.67
N PHE A 420 12.05 -17.43 11.44
CA PHE A 420 13.37 -17.74 10.89
C PHE A 420 14.48 -17.76 11.94
N GLU A 421 14.12 -17.70 13.24
CA GLU A 421 15.06 -17.74 14.38
C GLU A 421 16.13 -16.62 14.29
N LYS A 422 15.68 -15.39 14.03
CA LYS A 422 16.49 -14.16 13.91
C LYS A 422 16.15 -13.17 15.03
N PRO A 423 16.73 -13.31 16.23
CA PRO A 423 16.47 -12.42 17.36
C PRO A 423 16.80 -10.95 17.06
N GLU A 424 17.77 -10.70 16.18
CA GLU A 424 18.12 -9.36 15.71
C GLU A 424 16.98 -8.65 14.96
N TRP A 425 16.11 -9.41 14.28
CA TRP A 425 14.93 -8.86 13.59
C TRP A 425 13.85 -8.46 14.59
N ILE A 426 13.63 -9.28 15.63
CA ILE A 426 12.72 -8.94 16.73
C ILE A 426 13.18 -7.65 17.40
N GLN A 427 14.48 -7.52 17.70
CA GLN A 427 15.03 -6.29 18.29
C GLN A 427 14.87 -5.07 17.40
N ALA A 428 15.04 -5.21 16.08
CA ALA A 428 14.82 -4.12 15.14
C ALA A 428 13.34 -3.70 15.10
N ALA A 429 12.41 -4.66 15.07
CA ALA A 429 10.98 -4.39 15.14
C ALA A 429 10.58 -3.69 16.45
N THR A 430 11.12 -4.11 17.60
CA THR A 430 10.90 -3.46 18.89
C THR A 430 11.40 -2.01 18.90
N ARG A 431 12.61 -1.75 18.37
CA ARG A 431 13.13 -0.36 18.28
C ARG A 431 12.29 0.51 17.36
N ALA A 432 11.83 -0.02 16.23
CA ALA A 432 10.94 0.70 15.33
C ALA A 432 9.59 1.02 15.98
N PHE A 433 9.01 0.08 16.72
CA PHE A 433 7.78 0.33 17.49
C PHE A 433 7.95 1.48 18.50
N ASP A 434 9.01 1.43 19.30
CA ASP A 434 9.33 2.47 20.27
C ASP A 434 9.62 3.82 19.58
N GLY A 435 10.28 3.79 18.42
CA GLY A 435 10.56 4.95 17.59
C GLY A 435 9.30 5.62 17.03
N VAL A 436 8.32 4.83 16.56
CA VAL A 436 7.04 5.35 16.06
C VAL A 436 6.27 6.03 17.18
N ILE A 437 6.15 5.39 18.34
CA ILE A 437 5.47 5.99 19.51
C ILE A 437 6.15 7.30 19.90
N LYS A 438 7.48 7.32 19.95
CA LYS A 438 8.24 8.52 20.30
C LYS A 438 8.05 9.66 19.29
N LEU A 439 7.92 9.34 18.00
CA LEU A 439 7.87 10.32 16.92
C LEU A 439 6.45 10.84 16.67
N LEU A 440 5.45 9.96 16.74
CA LEU A 440 4.08 10.21 16.29
C LEU A 440 3.04 10.14 17.41
N GLY A 441 3.40 9.62 18.59
CA GLY A 441 2.51 9.57 19.74
C GLY A 441 2.37 10.93 20.43
N ASP A 442 1.13 11.25 20.84
CA ASP A 442 0.79 12.39 21.68
C ASP A 442 -0.25 11.96 22.71
N GLY A 443 0.21 11.70 23.94
CA GLY A 443 -0.63 11.11 24.99
C GLY A 443 -1.16 9.72 24.59
N ASP A 444 -2.48 9.59 24.49
CA ASP A 444 -3.15 8.37 24.01
C ASP A 444 -3.38 8.37 22.49
N ARG A 445 -3.16 9.50 21.81
CA ARG A 445 -3.35 9.65 20.37
C ARG A 445 -2.06 9.35 19.60
N LEU A 446 -2.28 9.04 18.33
CA LEU A 446 -1.27 8.79 17.33
C LEU A 446 -1.53 9.71 16.14
N SER A 447 -0.48 10.32 15.61
CA SER A 447 -0.52 11.08 14.36
C SER A 447 -0.27 10.14 13.19
N HIS A 448 -0.91 10.35 12.03
CA HIS A 448 -0.64 9.55 10.84
C HIS A 448 0.79 9.76 10.34
N ILE A 449 1.15 11.04 10.21
CA ILE A 449 2.50 11.53 10.03
C ILE A 449 2.74 12.65 11.05
N LYS A 450 4.00 13.05 11.24
CA LYS A 450 4.32 14.10 12.22
C LYS A 450 3.57 15.40 11.91
N GLY A 451 2.69 15.81 12.81
CA GLY A 451 1.92 17.06 12.69
C GLY A 451 0.57 16.93 12.00
N SER A 452 0.12 15.72 11.65
CA SER A 452 -1.25 15.46 11.16
C SER A 452 -2.10 14.75 12.22
N ALA A 453 -3.42 14.73 12.01
CA ALA A 453 -4.30 13.86 12.79
C ALA A 453 -4.07 12.38 12.40
N GLY A 454 -4.21 11.47 13.35
CA GLY A 454 -4.23 10.03 13.08
C GLY A 454 -5.48 9.58 12.36
N VAL A 455 -5.34 8.56 11.53
CA VAL A 455 -6.41 7.82 10.89
C VAL A 455 -6.55 6.44 11.52
N ALA A 456 -7.68 5.78 11.30
CA ALA A 456 -8.01 4.54 11.99
C ALA A 456 -7.02 3.39 11.69
N ASP A 457 -6.49 3.37 10.47
CA ASP A 457 -5.48 2.40 10.04
C ASP A 457 -4.20 2.49 10.91
N ASP A 458 -3.79 3.70 11.33
CA ASP A 458 -2.61 3.90 12.19
C ASP A 458 -2.73 3.13 13.50
N TYR A 459 -3.88 3.27 14.16
CA TYR A 459 -4.15 2.60 15.42
C TYR A 459 -4.31 1.09 15.24
N ALA A 460 -4.98 0.65 14.17
CA ALA A 460 -5.23 -0.76 13.92
C ALA A 460 -3.94 -1.53 13.61
N ASP A 461 -3.10 -1.02 12.70
CA ASP A 461 -1.85 -1.68 12.33
C ASP A 461 -0.79 -1.57 13.44
N MET A 462 -0.73 -0.46 14.18
CA MET A 462 0.13 -0.38 15.36
C MET A 462 -0.36 -1.29 16.51
N ALA A 463 -1.67 -1.45 16.73
CA ALA A 463 -2.19 -2.42 17.68
C ALA A 463 -1.88 -3.87 17.25
N ARG A 464 -2.01 -4.18 15.95
CA ARG A 464 -1.58 -5.47 15.38
C ARG A 464 -0.09 -5.73 15.63
N ALA A 465 0.76 -4.72 15.42
CA ALA A 465 2.20 -4.77 15.67
C ALA A 465 2.51 -5.03 17.15
N ALA A 466 1.84 -4.32 18.05
CA ALA A 466 2.00 -4.50 19.48
C ALA A 466 1.65 -5.93 19.90
N LEU A 467 0.51 -6.47 19.45
CA LEU A 467 0.14 -7.86 19.74
C LEU A 467 1.16 -8.86 19.18
N GLN A 468 1.71 -8.59 17.98
CA GLN A 468 2.76 -9.45 17.41
C GLN A 468 4.06 -9.40 18.22
N LEU A 469 4.46 -8.22 18.72
CA LEU A 469 5.62 -8.08 19.58
C LEU A 469 5.41 -8.78 20.92
N TRP A 470 4.21 -8.71 21.50
CA TRP A 470 3.88 -9.48 22.70
C TRP A 470 4.03 -10.98 22.46
N GLU A 471 3.54 -11.52 21.34
CA GLU A 471 3.65 -12.96 21.04
C GLU A 471 5.11 -13.44 20.97
N VAL A 472 6.03 -12.61 20.45
CA VAL A 472 7.43 -13.02 20.27
C VAL A 472 8.34 -12.63 21.44
N THR A 473 7.92 -11.71 22.32
CA THR A 473 8.73 -11.23 23.46
C THR A 473 8.16 -11.61 24.83
N GLY A 474 6.83 -11.71 24.95
CA GLY A 474 6.11 -11.83 26.22
C GLY A 474 6.07 -10.55 27.06
N GLU A 475 6.42 -9.38 26.51
CA GLU A 475 6.40 -8.11 27.25
C GLU A 475 4.99 -7.51 27.32
N GLU A 476 4.40 -7.48 28.52
CA GLU A 476 3.03 -7.00 28.77
C GLU A 476 2.76 -5.55 28.31
N ARG A 477 3.80 -4.71 28.19
CA ARG A 477 3.67 -3.33 27.71
C ARG A 477 3.01 -3.24 26.34
N PHE A 478 3.23 -4.24 25.49
CA PHE A 478 2.65 -4.25 24.15
C PHE A 478 1.16 -4.56 24.16
N VAL A 479 0.69 -5.49 24.99
CA VAL A 479 -0.76 -5.74 25.14
C VAL A 479 -1.45 -4.54 25.77
N ALA A 480 -0.83 -3.89 26.75
CA ALA A 480 -1.36 -2.66 27.34
C ALA A 480 -1.53 -1.56 26.27
N GLN A 481 -0.54 -1.40 25.39
CA GLN A 481 -0.61 -0.42 24.31
C GLN A 481 -1.67 -0.77 23.25
N ALA A 482 -1.77 -2.05 22.86
CA ALA A 482 -2.81 -2.52 21.93
C ALA A 482 -4.23 -2.23 22.46
N LYS A 483 -4.45 -2.44 23.77
CA LYS A 483 -5.72 -2.08 24.43
C LYS A 483 -5.97 -0.59 24.43
N ALA A 484 -4.95 0.23 24.71
CA ALA A 484 -5.07 1.69 24.71
C ALA A 484 -5.49 2.23 23.33
N TRP A 485 -4.85 1.78 22.25
CA TRP A 485 -5.24 2.19 20.89
C TRP A 485 -6.58 1.61 20.44
N THR A 486 -6.92 0.38 20.85
CA THR A 486 -8.27 -0.17 20.60
C THR A 486 -9.35 0.68 21.26
N LYS A 487 -9.10 1.17 22.48
CA LYS A 487 -10.01 2.08 23.17
C LYS A 487 -10.19 3.41 22.42
N VAL A 488 -9.12 4.00 21.90
CA VAL A 488 -9.22 5.22 21.07
C VAL A 488 -10.06 4.98 19.81
N LEU A 489 -9.87 3.83 19.15
CA LEU A 489 -10.70 3.42 18.02
C LEU A 489 -12.18 3.28 18.39
N ASP A 490 -12.48 2.64 19.53
CA ASP A 490 -13.84 2.49 20.04
C ASP A 490 -14.50 3.83 20.40
N GLU A 491 -13.74 4.78 20.96
CA GLU A 491 -14.25 6.07 21.42
C GLU A 491 -14.46 7.06 20.26
N HIS A 492 -13.49 7.15 19.35
CA HIS A 492 -13.45 8.23 18.36
C HIS A 492 -13.72 7.79 16.94
N PHE A 493 -13.52 6.52 16.60
CA PHE A 493 -13.65 6.01 15.23
C PHE A 493 -14.87 5.12 15.03
N TRP A 494 -15.40 4.49 16.07
CA TRP A 494 -16.58 3.64 15.95
C TRP A 494 -17.86 4.43 15.67
N ASN A 495 -18.59 4.04 14.64
CA ASN A 495 -19.91 4.58 14.36
C ASN A 495 -21.01 3.81 15.11
N ASN A 496 -21.58 4.39 16.16
CA ASN A 496 -22.62 3.75 16.98
C ASN A 496 -23.99 3.59 16.27
N GLN A 497 -24.25 4.30 15.17
CA GLN A 497 -25.54 4.23 14.48
C GLN A 497 -25.60 3.08 13.47
N ILE A 498 -24.50 2.87 12.74
CA ILE A 498 -24.43 1.91 11.63
C ILE A 498 -23.32 0.86 11.80
N ASN A 499 -22.60 0.89 12.93
CA ASN A 499 -21.49 0.00 13.28
C ASN A 499 -20.28 0.12 12.34
N GLY A 500 -19.11 -0.28 12.81
CA GLY A 500 -17.85 -0.23 12.04
C GLY A 500 -17.04 1.04 12.32
N TYR A 501 -15.73 0.93 12.09
CA TYR A 501 -14.79 2.02 12.28
C TYR A 501 -14.78 2.94 11.05
N CYS A 502 -15.02 4.21 11.29
CA CYS A 502 -14.80 5.29 10.34
C CYS A 502 -13.29 5.52 10.16
N PHE A 503 -12.89 6.03 8.99
CA PHE A 503 -11.49 6.20 8.64
C PHE A 503 -10.78 7.33 9.43
N TYR A 504 -11.47 8.43 9.69
CA TYR A 504 -10.96 9.53 10.51
C TYR A 504 -11.82 9.73 11.77
N ALA A 505 -11.25 10.35 12.80
CA ALA A 505 -11.89 10.55 14.11
C ALA A 505 -13.10 11.50 14.05
N ASP A 506 -14.00 11.41 15.03
CA ASP A 506 -15.19 12.27 15.13
C ASP A 506 -14.88 13.72 15.52
N ASP A 507 -13.70 13.93 16.09
CA ASP A 507 -13.14 15.22 16.50
C ASP A 507 -12.10 15.79 15.50
N ALA A 508 -11.90 15.14 14.35
CA ALA A 508 -11.04 15.62 13.26
C ALA A 508 -11.77 16.58 12.30
N GLU A 509 -11.05 17.11 11.29
CA GLU A 509 -11.64 17.89 10.19
C GLU A 509 -12.76 17.07 9.51
N GLN A 510 -13.99 17.59 9.52
CA GLN A 510 -15.13 16.90 8.93
C GLN A 510 -15.20 17.16 7.44
N LEU A 511 -15.09 16.09 6.66
CA LEU A 511 -15.24 16.10 5.20
C LEU A 511 -16.71 15.84 4.80
N PHE A 512 -17.02 15.91 3.51
CA PHE A 512 -18.40 15.76 3.03
C PHE A 512 -19.00 14.37 3.28
N VAL A 513 -18.17 13.35 3.51
CA VAL A 513 -18.55 12.02 4.02
C VAL A 513 -17.49 11.57 5.03
N ARG A 514 -17.93 10.90 6.10
CA ARG A 514 -17.07 10.19 7.04
C ARG A 514 -17.19 8.69 6.79
N PRO A 515 -16.26 8.09 6.01
CA PRO A 515 -16.46 6.77 5.45
C PRO A 515 -16.06 5.68 6.44
N ARG A 516 -16.79 4.57 6.45
CA ARG A 516 -16.36 3.31 7.05
C ARG A 516 -15.64 2.48 6.00
N MET A 517 -14.31 2.48 6.05
CA MET A 517 -13.51 1.87 4.99
C MET A 517 -13.46 0.35 5.16
N LEU A 518 -14.07 -0.36 4.21
CA LEU A 518 -13.95 -1.82 4.10
C LEU A 518 -12.86 -2.23 3.11
N PHE A 519 -12.62 -1.41 2.10
CA PHE A 519 -11.81 -1.80 0.96
C PHE A 519 -10.32 -1.63 1.25
N ASP A 520 -9.51 -2.57 0.79
CA ASP A 520 -8.05 -2.49 0.85
C ASP A 520 -7.56 -1.45 -0.18
N ASN A 521 -6.65 -0.55 0.20
CA ASN A 521 -6.16 0.51 -0.70
C ASN A 521 -4.74 1.02 -0.38
N PRO A 522 -3.68 0.45 -0.99
CA PRO A 522 -3.44 -0.98 -1.26
C PRO A 522 -3.04 -1.75 0.02
N ALA A 523 -3.03 -1.09 1.17
CA ALA A 523 -2.91 -1.70 2.51
C ALA A 523 -4.28 -2.26 2.96
N PRO A 524 -4.31 -3.20 3.92
CA PRO A 524 -5.56 -3.72 4.47
C PRO A 524 -6.36 -2.60 5.16
N SER A 525 -7.69 -2.64 5.04
CA SER A 525 -8.53 -1.64 5.71
C SER A 525 -8.55 -1.82 7.24
N VAL A 526 -8.73 -0.73 8.00
CA VAL A 526 -8.98 -0.75 9.45
C VAL A 526 -10.00 -1.82 9.85
N ASN A 527 -11.13 -1.92 9.13
CA ASN A 527 -12.21 -2.82 9.51
C ASN A 527 -11.81 -4.29 9.30
N GLY A 528 -10.93 -4.60 8.33
CA GLY A 528 -10.33 -5.92 8.19
C GLY A 528 -9.27 -6.21 9.25
N THR A 529 -8.36 -5.27 9.50
CA THR A 529 -7.29 -5.41 10.51
C THR A 529 -7.87 -5.53 11.93
N MET A 530 -8.93 -4.79 12.25
CA MET A 530 -9.56 -4.84 13.57
C MET A 530 -10.26 -6.16 13.86
N LEU A 531 -10.71 -6.93 12.86
CA LEU A 531 -11.18 -8.29 13.10
C LEU A 531 -10.06 -9.18 13.68
N ILE A 532 -8.81 -8.98 13.23
CA ILE A 532 -7.65 -9.69 13.77
C ILE A 532 -7.31 -9.19 15.18
N VAL A 533 -7.20 -7.86 15.35
CA VAL A 533 -6.82 -7.25 16.64
C VAL A 533 -7.81 -7.61 17.75
N LEU A 534 -9.12 -7.43 17.50
CA LEU A 534 -10.16 -7.70 18.48
C LEU A 534 -10.26 -9.19 18.81
N THR A 535 -10.12 -10.07 17.81
CA THR A 535 -10.11 -11.52 18.05
C THR A 535 -8.94 -11.93 18.92
N ARG A 536 -7.73 -11.41 18.63
CA ARG A 536 -6.54 -11.69 19.45
C ARG A 536 -6.70 -11.16 20.87
N LEU A 537 -7.13 -9.91 21.04
CA LEU A 537 -7.38 -9.35 22.38
C LEU A 537 -8.41 -10.17 23.16
N ALA A 538 -9.52 -10.58 22.54
CA ALA A 538 -10.52 -11.42 23.18
C ALA A 538 -9.93 -12.75 23.66
N LEU A 539 -9.19 -13.46 22.80
CA LEU A 539 -8.58 -14.75 23.14
C LEU A 539 -7.50 -14.62 24.23
N LEU A 540 -6.70 -13.56 24.17
CA LEU A 540 -5.60 -13.32 25.10
C LEU A 540 -6.08 -12.91 26.49
N THR A 541 -7.16 -12.14 26.57
CA THR A 541 -7.58 -11.49 27.81
C THR A 541 -8.81 -12.14 28.45
N GLY A 542 -9.58 -12.91 27.67
CA GLY A 542 -10.88 -13.43 28.08
C GLY A 542 -11.97 -12.35 28.17
N ASP A 543 -11.68 -11.12 27.76
CA ASP A 543 -12.63 -10.00 27.80
C ASP A 543 -13.64 -10.14 26.64
N THR A 544 -14.90 -10.34 27.01
CA THR A 544 -15.99 -10.60 26.09
C THR A 544 -16.38 -9.38 25.26
N ASP A 545 -16.02 -8.17 25.69
CA ASP A 545 -16.37 -6.95 24.98
C ASP A 545 -15.65 -6.86 23.63
N TYR A 546 -14.38 -7.28 23.57
CA TYR A 546 -13.65 -7.39 22.29
C TYR A 546 -14.32 -8.40 21.35
N MET A 547 -14.75 -9.55 21.89
CA MET A 547 -15.44 -10.56 21.07
C MET A 547 -16.79 -10.05 20.58
N GLY A 548 -17.52 -9.31 21.41
CA GLY A 548 -18.79 -8.65 21.06
C GLY A 548 -18.60 -7.58 19.97
N ARG A 549 -17.57 -6.74 20.09
CA ARG A 549 -17.22 -5.74 19.07
C ARG A 549 -16.81 -6.40 17.75
N CYS A 550 -15.94 -7.40 17.79
CA CYS A 550 -15.51 -8.17 16.60
C CYS A 550 -16.70 -8.82 15.91
N SER A 551 -17.58 -9.42 16.72
CA SER A 551 -18.84 -10.03 16.31
C SER A 551 -19.76 -9.07 15.55
N LEU A 552 -19.88 -7.83 16.03
CA LEU A 552 -20.70 -6.79 15.41
C LEU A 552 -20.05 -6.28 14.12
N LEU A 553 -18.74 -6.08 14.15
CA LEU A 553 -17.95 -5.66 12.98
C LEU A 553 -18.08 -6.67 11.82
N ALA A 554 -17.92 -7.96 12.10
CA ALA A 554 -18.08 -9.03 11.11
C ALA A 554 -19.50 -9.14 10.52
N ALA A 555 -20.52 -8.78 11.29
CA ALA A 555 -21.89 -8.74 10.80
C ALA A 555 -22.15 -7.50 9.92
N THR A 556 -21.44 -6.41 10.17
CA THR A 556 -21.68 -5.08 9.57
C THR A 556 -21.31 -5.03 8.09
N PHE A 557 -20.28 -5.77 7.65
CA PHE A 557 -19.74 -5.65 6.29
C PHE A 557 -19.89 -6.91 5.43
N GLY A 558 -20.54 -7.97 5.93
CA GLY A 558 -20.60 -9.26 5.26
C GLY A 558 -21.21 -9.22 3.85
N ASN A 559 -22.27 -8.42 3.63
CA ASN A 559 -22.87 -8.28 2.30
C ASN A 559 -21.97 -7.47 1.36
N GLU A 560 -21.34 -6.42 1.87
CA GLU A 560 -20.46 -5.57 1.07
C GLU A 560 -19.20 -6.31 0.62
N ALA A 561 -18.56 -7.06 1.53
CA ALA A 561 -17.39 -7.87 1.21
C ALA A 561 -17.71 -8.91 0.12
N ASN A 562 -18.88 -9.57 0.22
CA ASN A 562 -19.35 -10.52 -0.81
C ASN A 562 -19.63 -9.86 -2.18
N ARG A 563 -20.00 -8.58 -2.20
CA ARG A 563 -20.20 -7.81 -3.44
C ARG A 563 -18.86 -7.40 -4.06
N MET A 564 -17.91 -6.97 -3.24
CA MET A 564 -16.64 -6.35 -3.65
C MET A 564 -15.45 -7.22 -3.25
N ILE A 565 -15.50 -8.50 -3.65
CA ILE A 565 -14.53 -9.52 -3.21
C ILE A 565 -13.08 -9.12 -3.48
N GLN A 566 -12.82 -8.55 -4.66
CA GLN A 566 -11.47 -8.19 -5.11
C GLN A 566 -10.83 -7.05 -4.30
N GLY A 567 -11.64 -6.26 -3.59
CA GLY A 567 -11.15 -5.16 -2.75
C GLY A 567 -11.27 -5.43 -1.25
N SER A 568 -11.61 -6.65 -0.82
CA SER A 568 -11.93 -6.94 0.59
C SER A 568 -11.08 -8.10 1.15
N GLY A 569 -9.86 -8.28 0.64
CA GLY A 569 -8.98 -9.37 1.04
C GLY A 569 -8.62 -9.32 2.53
N GLY A 570 -8.26 -8.14 3.04
CA GLY A 570 -7.97 -7.93 4.46
C GLY A 570 -9.16 -8.28 5.36
N TYR A 571 -10.38 -7.94 4.93
CA TYR A 571 -11.60 -8.32 5.63
C TYR A 571 -11.82 -9.83 5.68
N PHE A 572 -11.65 -10.55 4.57
CA PHE A 572 -11.80 -12.02 4.57
C PHE A 572 -10.75 -12.72 5.41
N VAL A 573 -9.50 -12.25 5.38
CA VAL A 573 -8.43 -12.73 6.25
C VAL A 573 -8.79 -12.51 7.72
N GLY A 574 -9.28 -11.32 8.06
CA GLY A 574 -9.72 -10.98 9.42
C GLY A 574 -10.94 -11.79 9.87
N PHE A 575 -11.92 -11.99 9.00
CA PHE A 575 -13.10 -12.80 9.27
C PHE A 575 -12.73 -14.26 9.50
N GLU A 576 -11.82 -14.81 8.70
CA GLU A 576 -11.29 -16.15 8.92
C GLU A 576 -10.59 -16.27 10.27
N TYR A 577 -9.84 -15.24 10.67
CA TYR A 577 -9.22 -15.18 11.99
C TYR A 577 -10.29 -15.30 13.10
N LEU A 578 -11.42 -14.58 12.99
CA LEU A 578 -12.52 -14.67 13.96
C LEU A 578 -13.11 -16.09 14.06
N VAL A 579 -13.37 -16.76 12.94
CA VAL A 579 -14.11 -18.04 12.94
C VAL A 579 -13.25 -19.28 13.11
N ASN A 580 -11.94 -19.21 12.79
CA ASN A 580 -11.04 -20.36 12.80
C ASN A 580 -9.90 -20.25 13.84
N SER A 581 -9.81 -19.19 14.63
CA SER A 581 -8.75 -19.08 15.65
C SER A 581 -8.85 -20.16 16.71
N LEU A 582 -7.70 -20.71 17.09
CA LEU A 582 -7.55 -21.67 18.18
C LEU A 582 -6.74 -21.05 19.31
N MET A 583 -7.20 -21.20 20.54
CA MET A 583 -6.43 -20.87 21.73
C MET A 583 -5.76 -22.15 22.25
N ILE A 584 -4.43 -22.19 22.18
CA ILE A 584 -3.62 -23.29 22.71
C ILE A 584 -2.98 -22.81 24.01
N VAL A 585 -3.33 -23.42 25.14
CA VAL A 585 -2.77 -23.10 26.45
C VAL A 585 -1.76 -24.17 26.85
N VAL A 586 -0.48 -23.81 26.92
CA VAL A 586 0.58 -24.69 27.41
C VAL A 586 0.78 -24.46 28.91
N ILE A 587 0.48 -25.47 29.74
CA ILE A 587 0.59 -25.38 31.20
C ILE A 587 1.87 -26.10 31.66
N GLY A 588 2.82 -25.36 32.20
CA GLY A 588 4.04 -25.92 32.79
C GLY A 588 5.07 -24.85 33.19
N HIS A 589 6.16 -25.27 33.82
CA HIS A 589 7.26 -24.36 34.12
C HIS A 589 8.01 -23.99 32.83
N LYS A 590 8.18 -22.70 32.55
CA LYS A 590 8.85 -22.19 31.33
C LYS A 590 10.24 -22.79 31.06
N GLY A 591 10.98 -23.18 32.10
CA GLY A 591 12.30 -23.81 31.99
C GLY A 591 12.28 -25.34 31.87
N ASN A 592 11.12 -25.98 31.91
CA ASN A 592 10.99 -27.43 31.75
C ASN A 592 11.04 -27.78 30.26
N SER A 593 11.89 -28.73 29.87
CA SER A 593 12.06 -29.15 28.49
C SER A 593 10.75 -29.64 27.83
N ARG A 594 9.85 -30.29 28.59
CA ARG A 594 8.54 -30.75 28.09
C ARG A 594 7.52 -29.63 27.89
N THR A 595 7.77 -28.45 28.46
CA THR A 595 6.94 -27.25 28.25
C THR A 595 7.47 -26.44 27.07
N GLN A 596 8.74 -26.64 26.70
CA GLN A 596 9.40 -26.00 25.56
C GLN A 596 9.28 -26.81 24.27
N GLU A 597 9.25 -28.15 24.38
CA GLU A 597 8.81 -29.10 23.33
C GLU A 597 7.31 -28.94 23.07
#